data_AF-R7AW83-F1
#
_entry.id   AF-R7AW83-F1
#
_cell.length_a   1.000
_cell.length_b   1.000
_cell.length_c   1.000
_cell.angle_alpha   90.00
_cell.angle_beta   90.00
_cell.angle_gamma   90.00
#
_symmetry.space_group_name_H-M   'P 1'
#
loop_
_entity.id
_entity.type
_entity.pdbx_description
1 polymer ?
#
loop_
_entity_poly.entity_id
_entity_poly.type
_entity_poly.pdbx_seq_one_letter_code
_entity_poly.pdbx_strand_id
1 'polypeptide(L)'
;MKRITITGIVLLSGMLLIPTMHLMANESSGNNQGLDFYVNNVFSDVEDTKKVLELPKGGYLIGEATLITEDGSKIKYNSEEDPNSKTVSQAKMELIERAKTGQLLTE
;
A
#
# COMPACT_ATOMS: atom_id res chain seq x y z
N MET A 1 23.22 -20.85 -75.04
CA MET A 1 22.28 -20.51 -73.94
C MET A 1 22.79 -21.14 -72.65
N LYS A 2 23.03 -20.35 -71.60
CA LYS A 2 23.22 -20.88 -70.25
C LYS A 2 22.56 -19.89 -69.29
N ARG A 3 21.47 -20.32 -68.65
CA ARG A 3 20.71 -19.54 -67.67
C ARG A 3 21.37 -19.79 -66.32
N ILE A 4 21.79 -18.72 -65.65
CA ILE A 4 22.20 -18.79 -64.24
C ILE A 4 21.32 -17.79 -63.50
N THR A 5 20.27 -18.33 -62.91
CA THR A 5 19.45 -17.68 -61.90
C THR A 5 19.99 -18.17 -60.57
N ILE A 6 20.38 -17.27 -59.64
CA ILE A 6 20.43 -17.49 -58.18
C ILE A 6 20.62 -16.10 -57.55
N THR A 7 19.57 -15.47 -57.02
CA THR A 7 19.02 -15.56 -55.64
C THR A 7 19.52 -14.37 -54.83
N GLY A 8 18.59 -13.44 -54.54
CA GLY A 8 18.86 -12.23 -53.79
C GLY A 8 19.23 -12.50 -52.34
N ILE A 9 20.19 -11.74 -51.84
CA ILE A 9 20.45 -11.58 -50.41
C ILE A 9 20.14 -10.11 -50.12
N VAL A 10 18.94 -9.84 -49.63
CA VAL A 10 18.61 -8.56 -49.02
C VAL A 10 19.18 -8.62 -47.60
N LEU A 11 20.37 -8.07 -47.41
CA LEU A 11 20.97 -7.87 -46.09
C LEU A 11 20.16 -6.80 -45.35
N LEU A 12 19.21 -7.25 -44.53
CA LEU A 12 18.41 -6.45 -43.61
C LEU A 12 19.33 -5.87 -42.51
N SER A 13 19.97 -4.75 -42.82
CA SER A 13 20.88 -4.03 -41.92
C SER A 13 20.19 -2.77 -41.39
N GLY A 14 19.03 -2.94 -40.77
CA GLY A 14 18.32 -1.87 -40.05
C GLY A 14 18.60 -1.99 -38.56
N MET A 15 19.75 -1.49 -38.10
CA MET A 15 20.05 -1.42 -36.68
C MET A 15 19.10 -0.38 -36.05
N LEU A 16 18.07 -0.84 -35.35
CA LEU A 16 17.16 0.03 -34.60
C LEU A 16 17.94 0.75 -33.50
N LEU A 17 18.20 2.04 -33.70
CA LEU A 17 18.65 2.94 -32.66
C LEU A 17 17.44 3.26 -31.76
N ILE A 18 17.25 2.45 -30.71
CA ILE A 18 16.25 2.75 -29.69
C ILE A 18 16.88 3.77 -28.73
N PRO A 19 16.33 4.99 -28.58
CA PRO A 19 16.80 5.92 -27.55
C PRO A 19 16.47 5.34 -26.17
N THR A 20 17.49 5.10 -25.35
CA THR A 20 17.30 4.75 -23.94
C THR A 20 16.82 5.98 -23.19
N MET A 21 15.50 6.11 -23.01
CA MET A 21 14.94 7.09 -22.11
C MET A 21 15.33 6.70 -20.68
N HIS A 22 16.29 7.42 -20.08
CA HIS A 22 16.52 7.35 -18.65
C HIS A 22 15.31 7.98 -17.93
N LEU A 23 14.36 7.16 -17.48
CA LEU A 23 13.38 7.60 -16.50
C LEU A 23 14.13 7.90 -15.19
N MET A 24 14.29 9.19 -14.90
CA MET A 24 14.62 9.64 -13.55
C MET A 24 13.30 9.73 -12.79
N ALA A 25 13.07 8.82 -11.86
CA ALA A 25 11.96 8.93 -10.90
C ALA A 25 12.29 10.09 -9.96
N ASN A 26 11.72 11.26 -10.23
CA ASN A 26 11.74 12.40 -9.32
C ASN A 26 10.50 12.28 -8.44
N GLU A 27 10.66 11.75 -7.22
CA GLU A 27 9.59 11.72 -6.23
C GLU A 27 9.34 13.16 -5.78
N SER A 28 8.39 13.82 -6.44
CA SER A 28 7.92 15.14 -6.03
C SER A 28 7.18 14.97 -4.71
N SER A 29 7.89 15.23 -3.61
CA SER A 29 7.37 15.36 -2.25
C SER A 29 6.26 16.40 -2.19
N GLY A 30 5.05 15.97 -2.54
CA GLY A 30 3.81 16.74 -2.49
C GLY A 30 2.65 15.84 -2.15
N ASN A 31 2.83 14.90 -1.22
CA ASN A 31 1.90 13.79 -1.02
C ASN A 31 1.00 13.96 0.22
N ASN A 32 0.20 15.02 0.27
CA ASN A 32 -0.99 15.00 1.16
C ASN A 32 -2.13 14.18 0.54
N GLN A 33 -2.21 14.10 -0.80
CA GLN A 33 -3.29 13.39 -1.49
C GLN A 33 -3.25 11.86 -1.29
N GLY A 34 -2.06 11.24 -1.33
CA GLY A 34 -1.91 9.81 -1.08
C GLY A 34 -2.16 9.43 0.37
N LEU A 35 -1.83 10.32 1.31
CA LEU A 35 -2.12 10.12 2.72
C LEU A 35 -3.62 10.18 3.00
N ASP A 36 -4.30 11.23 2.53
CA ASP A 36 -5.75 11.37 2.70
C ASP A 36 -6.48 10.20 2.03
N PHE A 37 -5.99 9.73 0.88
CA PHE A 37 -6.50 8.52 0.24
C PHE A 37 -6.30 7.28 1.13
N TYR A 38 -5.09 7.04 1.65
CA TYR A 38 -4.81 5.90 2.52
C TYR A 38 -5.69 5.89 3.78
N VAL A 39 -5.75 7.01 4.51
CA VAL A 39 -6.52 7.14 5.76
C VAL A 39 -8.01 6.93 5.52
N ASN A 40 -8.53 7.45 4.40
CA ASN A 40 -9.93 7.24 4.03
C ASN A 40 -10.21 5.80 3.57
N ASN A 41 -9.25 5.11 2.95
CA ASN A 41 -9.43 3.70 2.55
C ASN A 41 -9.39 2.74 3.75
N VAL A 42 -8.56 3.00 4.78
CA VAL A 42 -8.48 2.13 5.97
C VAL A 42 -9.82 2.02 6.69
N PHE A 43 -10.65 3.07 6.62
CA PHE A 43 -11.95 3.13 7.30
C PHE A 43 -13.10 3.49 6.34
N SER A 44 -13.01 3.13 5.05
CA SER A 44 -13.94 3.58 4.00
C SER A 44 -15.40 3.28 4.30
N ASP A 45 -15.64 2.14 4.96
CA ASP A 45 -16.99 1.60 5.22
C ASP A 45 -17.34 1.60 6.71
N VAL A 46 -16.65 2.44 7.50
CA VAL A 46 -16.80 2.48 8.96
C VAL A 46 -17.19 3.87 9.41
N GLU A 47 -18.25 3.95 10.21
CA GLU A 47 -18.70 5.22 10.78
C GLU A 47 -17.63 5.83 11.71
N ASP A 48 -17.46 7.14 11.62
CA ASP A 48 -16.46 7.90 12.39
C ASP A 48 -16.64 7.77 13.92
N THR A 49 -17.84 7.44 14.38
CA THR A 49 -18.20 7.25 15.79
C THR A 49 -17.91 5.83 16.29
N LYS A 50 -17.69 4.87 15.39
CA LYS A 50 -17.45 3.46 15.78
C LYS A 50 -16.10 3.36 16.48
N LYS A 51 -16.03 2.51 17.51
CA LYS A 51 -14.77 2.26 18.22
C LYS A 51 -13.93 1.21 17.52
N VAL A 52 -12.65 1.51 17.41
CA VAL A 52 -11.59 0.65 16.88
C VAL A 52 -10.50 0.47 17.93
N LEU A 53 -9.88 -0.72 17.91
CA LEU A 53 -8.73 -1.05 18.75
C LEU A 53 -7.51 -1.26 17.84
N GLU A 54 -6.45 -0.48 18.05
CA GLU A 54 -5.19 -0.69 17.34
C GLU A 54 -4.49 -1.94 17.88
N LEU A 55 -4.11 -2.85 16.98
CA LEU A 55 -3.44 -4.08 17.39
C LEU A 55 -1.92 -3.87 17.50
N PRO A 56 -1.21 -4.63 18.37
CA PRO A 56 0.23 -4.43 18.59
C PRO A 56 1.11 -4.59 17.34
N LYS A 57 0.64 -5.35 16.34
CA LYS A 57 1.34 -5.56 15.06
C LYS A 57 0.87 -4.61 13.96
N GLY A 58 0.13 -3.56 14.32
CA GLY A 58 -0.54 -2.68 13.37
C GLY A 58 -1.92 -3.19 12.97
N GLY A 59 -2.63 -2.36 12.22
CA GLY A 59 -4.03 -2.58 11.87
C GLY A 59 -5.00 -2.25 13.02
N TYR A 60 -6.29 -2.26 12.68
CA TYR A 60 -7.37 -1.92 13.59
C TYR A 60 -8.40 -3.05 13.64
N LEU A 61 -8.83 -3.40 14.85
CA LEU A 61 -9.93 -4.29 15.11
C LEU A 61 -11.22 -3.50 15.31
N ILE A 62 -12.30 -3.96 14.67
CA ILE A 62 -13.68 -3.54 14.94
C ILE A 62 -14.43 -4.73 15.51
N GLY A 63 -15.08 -4.55 16.67
CA GLY A 63 -15.79 -5.61 17.37
C GLY A 63 -14.83 -6.49 18.17
N GLU A 64 -15.02 -7.80 18.09
CA GLU A 64 -14.33 -8.78 18.94
C GLU A 64 -13.44 -9.72 18.14
N ALA A 65 -12.27 -10.06 18.70
CA ALA A 65 -11.39 -11.09 18.18
C ALA A 65 -10.78 -11.90 19.31
N THR A 66 -10.41 -13.15 19.01
CA THR A 66 -9.60 -13.97 19.90
C THR A 66 -8.34 -14.41 19.17
N LEU A 67 -7.19 -14.00 19.67
CA LEU A 67 -5.89 -14.44 19.18
C LEU A 67 -5.48 -15.71 19.92
N ILE A 68 -5.07 -16.73 19.17
CA ILE A 68 -4.48 -17.95 19.71
C ILE A 68 -2.96 -17.85 19.48
N THR A 69 -2.20 -17.87 20.56
CA THR A 69 -0.73 -17.81 20.52
C THR A 69 -0.13 -19.20 20.33
N GLU A 70 1.16 -19.27 20.02
CA GLU A 70 1.87 -20.53 19.73
C GLU A 70 1.90 -21.50 20.93
N ASP A 71 1.83 -20.98 22.15
CA ASP A 71 1.69 -21.74 23.40
C ASP A 71 0.25 -22.22 23.67
N GLY A 72 -0.70 -21.90 22.78
CA GLY A 72 -2.12 -22.21 22.91
C GLY A 72 -2.92 -21.25 23.79
N SER A 73 -2.30 -20.19 24.33
CA SER A 73 -3.00 -19.17 25.10
C SER A 73 -3.99 -18.39 24.21
N LYS A 74 -5.10 -17.94 24.82
CA LYS A 74 -6.16 -17.19 24.15
C LYS A 74 -6.21 -15.77 24.67
N ILE A 75 -5.94 -14.80 23.81
CA ILE A 75 -6.05 -13.37 24.13
C ILE A 75 -7.32 -12.85 23.46
N LYS A 76 -8.25 -12.31 24.26
CA LYS A 76 -9.49 -11.71 23.76
C LYS A 76 -9.30 -10.20 23.59
N TYR A 77 -9.76 -9.70 22.46
CA TYR A 77 -9.81 -8.28 22.13
C TYR A 77 -11.26 -7.88 21.88
N ASN A 78 -11.67 -6.71 22.37
CA ASN A 78 -12.99 -6.15 22.13
C ASN A 78 -12.85 -4.63 21.96
N SER A 79 -13.09 -4.10 20.77
CA SER A 79 -12.96 -2.67 20.51
C SER A 79 -14.05 -1.81 21.16
N GLU A 80 -15.14 -2.40 21.66
CA GLU A 80 -16.21 -1.65 22.32
C GLU A 80 -15.93 -1.44 23.81
N GLU A 81 -15.32 -2.46 24.44
CA GLU A 81 -15.05 -2.54 25.87
C GLU A 81 -13.61 -2.17 26.25
N ASP A 82 -12.63 -2.34 25.36
CA ASP A 82 -11.23 -2.12 25.69
C ASP A 82 -10.95 -0.62 25.94
N PRO A 83 -10.30 -0.26 27.07
CA PRO A 83 -10.04 1.12 27.45
C PRO A 83 -9.11 1.87 26.49
N ASN A 84 -8.32 1.15 25.69
CA ASN A 84 -7.43 1.74 24.67
C ASN A 84 -8.13 1.93 23.32
N SER A 85 -9.39 1.54 23.21
CA SER A 85 -10.17 1.75 22.00
C SER A 85 -10.46 3.23 21.79
N LYS A 86 -10.40 3.65 20.53
CA LYS A 86 -10.64 5.03 20.09
C LYS A 86 -11.69 5.06 19.00
N THR A 87 -12.32 6.19 18.75
CA THR A 87 -13.24 6.31 17.61
C THR A 87 -12.46 6.27 16.29
N VAL A 88 -13.10 5.87 15.20
CA VAL A 88 -12.53 5.96 13.85
C VAL A 88 -12.05 7.37 13.55
N SER A 89 -12.80 8.41 13.95
CA SER A 89 -12.37 9.80 13.80
C SER A 89 -11.03 10.09 14.51
N GLN A 90 -10.86 9.59 15.74
CA GLN A 90 -9.60 9.72 16.47
C GLN A 90 -8.46 8.94 15.80
N ALA A 91 -8.72 7.72 15.34
CA ALA A 91 -7.72 6.92 14.63
C ALA A 91 -7.26 7.57 13.31
N LYS A 92 -8.19 8.15 12.54
CA LYS A 92 -7.87 8.91 11.32
C LYS A 92 -6.93 10.08 11.62
N MET A 93 -7.22 10.86 12.66
CA MET A 93 -6.36 11.98 13.07
C MET A 93 -4.95 11.50 13.44
N GLU A 94 -4.84 10.41 14.22
CA GLU A 94 -3.53 9.86 14.58
C GLU A 94 -2.74 9.36 13.36
N LEU A 95 -3.39 8.70 12.40
CA LEU A 95 -2.71 8.26 11.16
C LEU A 95 -2.19 9.45 10.35
N ILE A 96 -2.97 10.53 10.27
CA ILE A 96 -2.55 11.77 9.61
C ILE A 96 -1.34 12.39 10.32
N GLU A 97 -1.35 12.43 11.66
CA GLU A 97 -0.21 12.95 12.43
C GLU A 97 1.04 12.07 12.27
N ARG A 98 0.91 10.75 12.37
CA ARG A 98 2.02 9.81 12.17
C ARG A 98 2.64 9.91 10.78
N ALA A 99 1.82 10.15 9.76
CA ALA A 99 2.33 10.37 8.41
C ALA A 99 3.09 11.68 8.25
N LYS A 100 2.65 12.75 8.91
CA LYS A 100 3.38 14.03 8.94
C LYS A 100 4.73 13.91 9.65
N THR A 101 4.83 13.04 10.67
CA THR A 101 6.08 12.81 11.41
C THR A 101 6.98 11.72 10.79
N GLY A 102 6.57 11.10 9.68
CA GLY A 102 7.32 10.03 9.03
C GLY A 102 7.28 8.69 9.79
N GLN A 103 6.34 8.53 10.73
CA GLN A 103 6.16 7.33 11.56
C GLN A 103 4.93 6.52 11.13
N LEU A 104 4.66 6.41 9.83
CA LEU A 104 3.74 5.39 9.35
C LEU A 104 4.41 4.03 9.59
N LEU A 105 3.81 3.22 10.47
CA LEU A 105 4.18 1.82 10.61
C LEU A 105 3.90 1.17 9.25
N THR A 106 4.96 1.01 8.47
CA THR A 106 4.97 0.22 7.25
C THR A 106 5.30 -1.21 7.66
N GLU A 107 4.57 -2.16 7.08
CA GLU A 107 4.65 -3.60 7.37
C GLU A 107 6.05 -4.19 7.19
#